data_AF-A0A316WCR6-F1
#
_entry.id   AF-A0A316WCR6-F1
#
_cell.length_a   1.000
_cell.length_b   1.000
_cell.length_c   1.000
_cell.angle_alpha   90.00
_cell.angle_beta   90.00
_cell.angle_gamma   90.00
#
_symmetry.space_group_name_H-M   'P 1'
#
loop_
_entity.id
_entity.type
_entity.pdbx_description
1 polymer ?
#
loop_
_entity_poly.entity_id
_entity_poly.type
_entity_poly.pdbx_seq_one_letter_code
_entity_poly.pdbx_strand_id
1 'polypeptide(L)'
;MEKKNFDQLNVNVVKHIKQKKQSTFIKIGNNFMKEFLFDENENAVEIHITSLRIIFLIYNAFSSSNDANLFLFQPSKEPRQLKLFEDEFETENNQYIRLTLRNKDIIADQNISHLKNAFKFLVQYKQDWYESVNSNGKTLGTFGGLVLMPTYEEKGYTSFLISSYWLKKILTIDTYELFLLKTAFDISSAKDILFLLWLARVNKEKGTTISLDLLNQRFKINYKSTKDITDLFLRPLRKKLDQYSFLSFNHSRKGNNIVIMPYTNSSLKLDNEEANLKVENIYKLHYLKKRHGLSGDFFEKFKIVYNQKNVNNKKEISLAYDSLKKECRTNKDKKSVTFYQGKDFINKLQECIISNYSKKDGYKDLPNGYVKII
;
A
#
# COMPACT_ATOMS: atom_id res chain seq x y z
N MET A 1 -29.43 5.18 -29.90
CA MET A 1 -27.98 5.28 -29.62
C MET A 1 -27.51 3.90 -29.21
N GLU A 2 -26.79 3.22 -30.10
CA GLU A 2 -26.61 1.76 -30.08
C GLU A 2 -25.79 1.26 -28.88
N LYS A 3 -26.33 0.28 -28.16
CA LYS A 3 -25.56 -0.63 -27.31
C LYS A 3 -24.66 -1.46 -28.22
N LYS A 4 -23.40 -1.07 -28.40
CA LYS A 4 -22.41 -1.98 -28.99
C LYS A 4 -22.18 -3.14 -28.01
N ASN A 5 -22.67 -4.32 -28.40
CA ASN A 5 -22.41 -5.58 -27.71
C ASN A 5 -20.90 -5.85 -27.70
N PHE A 6 -20.39 -6.29 -26.55
CA PHE A 6 -19.01 -6.77 -26.41
C PHE A 6 -18.72 -7.96 -27.33
N ASP A 7 -19.75 -8.66 -27.81
CA ASP A 7 -19.69 -9.86 -28.66
C ASP A 7 -19.15 -9.62 -30.08
N GLN A 8 -19.01 -8.36 -30.54
CA GLN A 8 -18.44 -8.04 -31.86
C GLN A 8 -16.93 -7.82 -31.84
N LEU A 9 -16.30 -7.88 -30.67
CA LEU A 9 -14.85 -7.85 -30.53
C LEU A 9 -14.41 -9.25 -30.04
N ASN A 10 -13.27 -9.76 -30.52
CA ASN A 10 -12.64 -10.98 -30.02
C ASN A 10 -12.08 -10.76 -28.60
N VAL A 11 -12.98 -10.45 -27.65
CA VAL A 11 -12.70 -10.06 -26.27
C VAL A 11 -13.43 -11.07 -25.39
N ASN A 12 -12.66 -11.89 -24.68
CA ASN A 12 -13.23 -12.89 -23.78
C ASN A 12 -13.35 -12.29 -22.36
N VAL A 13 -14.56 -11.91 -21.96
CA VAL A 13 -14.82 -11.39 -20.61
C VAL A 13 -15.08 -12.55 -19.66
N VAL A 14 -14.06 -12.90 -18.88
CA VAL A 14 -14.08 -14.07 -17.99
C VAL A 14 -14.91 -13.80 -16.73
N LYS A 15 -14.96 -12.54 -16.29
CA LYS A 15 -15.62 -12.20 -15.02
C LYS A 15 -16.10 -10.77 -14.91
N HIS A 16 -17.12 -10.56 -14.06
CA HIS A 16 -17.67 -9.24 -13.76
C HIS A 16 -17.54 -8.91 -12.26
N ILE A 17 -16.88 -7.80 -11.94
CA ILE A 17 -16.78 -7.26 -10.58
C ILE A 17 -17.56 -5.94 -10.53
N LYS A 18 -18.42 -5.81 -9.53
CA LYS A 18 -19.04 -4.53 -9.17
C LYS A 18 -18.52 -4.10 -7.80
N GLN A 19 -18.06 -2.86 -7.69
CA GLN A 19 -17.64 -2.30 -6.41
C GLN A 19 -18.81 -2.29 -5.42
N LYS A 20 -18.63 -2.91 -4.24
CA LYS A 20 -19.68 -3.03 -3.20
C LYS A 20 -19.34 -2.33 -1.88
N LYS A 21 -18.08 -2.41 -1.43
CA LYS A 21 -17.62 -1.86 -0.14
C LYS A 21 -16.36 -1.02 -0.35
N GLN A 22 -16.27 0.08 0.39
CA GLN A 22 -15.04 0.87 0.49
C GLN A 22 -14.24 0.35 1.69
N SER A 23 -13.12 -0.29 1.42
CA SER A 23 -12.13 -0.62 2.43
C SER A 23 -11.43 0.66 2.90
N THR A 24 -11.16 0.77 4.20
CA THR A 24 -10.41 1.91 4.74
C THR A 24 -8.98 1.94 4.18
N PHE A 25 -8.38 0.77 3.98
CA PHE A 25 -7.04 0.63 3.44
C PHE A 25 -7.04 -0.14 2.13
N ILE A 26 -6.13 0.24 1.25
CA ILE A 26 -5.75 -0.51 0.06
C ILE A 26 -4.27 -0.88 0.14
N LYS A 27 -3.91 -2.00 -0.50
CA LYS A 27 -2.52 -2.40 -0.70
C LYS A 27 -2.19 -2.18 -2.17
N ILE A 28 -1.13 -1.44 -2.47
CA ILE A 28 -0.69 -1.22 -3.85
C ILE A 28 0.68 -1.86 -4.01
N GLY A 29 0.83 -2.71 -5.03
CA GLY A 29 2.08 -3.40 -5.34
C GLY A 29 3.19 -2.42 -5.76
N ASN A 30 4.40 -2.64 -5.26
CA ASN A 30 5.55 -1.78 -5.59
C ASN A 30 5.91 -1.84 -7.08
N ASN A 31 5.74 -3.01 -7.71
CA ASN A 31 6.00 -3.18 -9.14
C ASN A 31 5.02 -2.33 -9.97
N PHE A 32 3.72 -2.42 -9.68
CA PHE A 32 2.73 -1.57 -10.33
C PHE A 32 3.02 -0.08 -10.13
N MET A 33 3.37 0.35 -8.91
CA MET A 33 3.73 1.76 -8.69
C MET A 33 4.90 2.17 -9.59
N LYS A 34 6.01 1.42 -9.57
CA LYS A 34 7.20 1.71 -10.37
C LYS A 34 6.92 1.71 -11.87
N GLU A 35 6.20 0.70 -12.35
CA GLU A 35 5.96 0.51 -13.78
C GLU A 35 4.87 1.43 -14.33
N PHE A 36 3.83 1.76 -13.57
CA PHE A 36 2.68 2.50 -14.09
C PHE A 36 2.71 3.98 -13.70
N LEU A 37 3.10 4.29 -12.46
CA LEU A 37 2.99 5.64 -11.90
C LEU A 37 4.31 6.43 -11.91
N PHE A 38 5.41 5.76 -12.26
CA PHE A 38 6.71 6.37 -12.50
C PHE A 38 7.27 5.89 -13.85
N ASP A 39 8.11 6.69 -14.48
CA ASP A 39 8.88 6.29 -15.66
C ASP A 39 10.14 5.50 -15.27
N GLU A 40 10.93 5.09 -16.26
CA GLU A 40 12.18 4.33 -16.07
C GLU A 40 13.23 5.11 -15.26
N ASN A 41 13.15 6.44 -15.25
CA ASN A 41 14.02 7.33 -14.47
C ASN A 41 13.43 7.67 -13.09
N GLU A 42 12.37 6.96 -12.68
CA GLU A 42 11.57 7.22 -11.49
C GLU A 42 10.90 8.60 -11.43
N ASN A 43 10.65 9.25 -12.56
CA ASN A 43 9.85 10.49 -12.59
C ASN A 43 8.37 10.16 -12.56
N ALA A 44 7.63 10.93 -11.77
CA ALA A 44 6.19 10.80 -11.64
C ALA A 44 5.49 11.16 -12.96
N VAL A 45 4.48 10.36 -13.29
CA VAL A 45 3.73 10.50 -14.53
C VAL A 45 2.80 11.72 -14.46
N GLU A 46 2.50 12.32 -15.61
CA GLU A 46 1.47 13.37 -15.67
C GLU A 46 0.09 12.73 -15.72
N ILE A 47 -0.54 12.62 -14.57
CA ILE A 47 -1.85 11.99 -14.39
C ILE A 47 -2.78 12.93 -13.64
N HIS A 48 -4.05 12.97 -14.05
CA HIS A 48 -5.07 13.74 -13.34
C HIS A 48 -5.48 13.03 -12.03
N ILE A 49 -5.84 13.80 -10.99
CA ILE A 49 -6.24 13.23 -9.69
C ILE A 49 -7.43 12.25 -9.83
N THR A 50 -8.36 12.53 -10.73
CA THR A 50 -9.49 11.63 -11.03
C THR A 50 -9.03 10.27 -11.55
N SER A 51 -7.99 10.21 -12.38
CA SER A 51 -7.44 8.94 -12.86
C SER A 51 -6.76 8.17 -11.73
N LEU A 52 -6.06 8.85 -10.81
CA LEU A 52 -5.52 8.22 -9.60
C LEU A 52 -6.62 7.67 -8.69
N ARG A 53 -7.74 8.38 -8.53
CA ARG A 53 -8.91 7.90 -7.77
C ARG A 53 -9.49 6.64 -8.39
N ILE A 54 -9.60 6.57 -9.71
CA ILE A 54 -10.03 5.35 -10.41
C ILE A 54 -9.07 4.20 -10.08
N ILE A 55 -7.76 4.40 -10.16
CA ILE A 55 -6.75 3.38 -9.80
C ILE A 55 -6.93 2.92 -8.35
N PHE A 56 -7.10 3.85 -7.40
CA PHE A 56 -7.34 3.51 -6.00
C PHE A 56 -8.62 2.68 -5.81
N LEU A 57 -9.68 2.98 -6.56
CA LEU A 57 -10.94 2.24 -6.53
C LEU A 57 -10.84 0.86 -7.20
N ILE A 58 -10.00 0.71 -8.23
CA ILE A 58 -9.64 -0.59 -8.81
C ILE A 58 -9.01 -1.47 -7.72
N TYR A 59 -7.98 -0.97 -7.04
CA TYR A 59 -7.36 -1.69 -5.91
C TYR A 59 -8.33 -1.99 -4.78
N ASN A 60 -9.23 -1.05 -4.46
CA ASN A 60 -10.29 -1.27 -3.49
C ASN A 60 -11.24 -2.40 -3.91
N ALA A 61 -11.63 -2.46 -5.18
CA ALA A 61 -12.55 -3.47 -5.70
C ALA A 61 -11.97 -4.89 -5.55
N PHE A 62 -10.68 -5.06 -5.87
CA PHE A 62 -10.00 -6.35 -5.70
C PHE A 62 -9.72 -6.67 -4.22
N SER A 63 -9.26 -5.70 -3.43
CA SER A 63 -9.01 -5.90 -1.99
C SER A 63 -10.28 -6.26 -1.21
N SER A 64 -11.44 -5.83 -1.68
CA SER A 64 -12.74 -6.06 -1.04
C SER A 64 -13.58 -7.13 -1.76
N SER A 65 -13.03 -7.79 -2.77
CA SER A 65 -13.70 -8.87 -3.46
C SER A 65 -13.86 -10.06 -2.52
N ASN A 66 -15.00 -10.75 -2.56
CA ASN A 66 -15.14 -12.07 -1.93
C ASN A 66 -14.61 -13.19 -2.85
N ASP A 67 -14.04 -12.78 -3.99
CA ASP A 67 -13.43 -13.55 -5.04
C ASP A 67 -12.19 -14.34 -4.63
N ALA A 68 -12.29 -15.63 -4.25
CA ALA A 68 -11.14 -16.46 -3.90
C ALA A 68 -10.01 -16.40 -4.94
N ASN A 69 -10.33 -16.22 -6.23
CA ASN A 69 -9.35 -16.19 -7.32
C ASN A 69 -8.81 -14.78 -7.62
N LEU A 70 -9.33 -13.75 -6.93
CA LEU A 70 -9.05 -12.33 -7.19
C LEU A 70 -8.52 -11.58 -5.96
N PHE A 71 -8.01 -12.31 -4.98
CA PHE A 71 -7.29 -11.71 -3.86
C PHE A 71 -5.86 -11.35 -4.26
N LEU A 72 -5.30 -10.35 -3.60
CA LEU A 72 -3.89 -9.99 -3.73
C LEU A 72 -3.02 -11.10 -3.14
N PHE A 73 -2.09 -11.65 -3.91
CA PHE A 73 -1.27 -12.80 -3.51
C PHE A 73 0.22 -12.61 -3.78
N GLN A 74 1.05 -13.36 -3.06
CA GLN A 74 2.50 -13.41 -3.26
C GLN A 74 2.87 -14.71 -4.00
N PRO A 75 3.23 -14.66 -5.30
CA PRO A 75 3.50 -15.86 -6.10
C PRO A 75 4.44 -16.87 -5.44
N SER A 76 5.52 -16.38 -4.82
CA SER A 76 6.53 -17.21 -4.15
C SER A 76 6.02 -17.93 -2.89
N LYS A 77 4.98 -17.40 -2.24
CA LYS A 77 4.40 -17.99 -1.01
C LYS A 77 3.09 -18.72 -1.28
N GLU A 78 2.41 -18.37 -2.38
CA GLU A 78 1.08 -18.85 -2.73
C GLU A 78 1.05 -19.40 -4.17
N PRO A 79 1.89 -20.40 -4.51
CA PRO A 79 1.99 -20.92 -5.88
C PRO A 79 0.69 -21.55 -6.38
N ARG A 80 -0.14 -22.09 -5.48
CA ARG A 80 -1.48 -22.58 -5.83
C ARG A 80 -2.40 -21.46 -6.31
N GLN A 81 -2.32 -20.29 -5.70
CA GLN A 81 -3.13 -19.14 -6.09
C GLN A 81 -2.69 -18.60 -7.46
N LEU A 82 -1.38 -18.58 -7.71
CA LEU A 82 -0.84 -18.25 -9.03
C LEU A 82 -1.40 -19.21 -10.09
N LYS A 83 -1.37 -20.52 -9.84
CA LYS A 83 -1.91 -21.50 -10.77
C LYS A 83 -3.40 -21.30 -11.04
N LEU A 84 -4.21 -21.04 -10.00
CA LEU A 84 -5.64 -20.74 -10.18
C LEU A 84 -5.86 -19.50 -11.04
N PHE A 85 -5.02 -18.47 -10.87
CA PHE A 85 -5.08 -17.29 -11.73
C PHE A 85 -4.76 -17.63 -13.18
N GLU A 86 -3.69 -18.39 -13.43
CA GLU A 86 -3.26 -18.77 -14.78
C GLU A 86 -4.31 -19.64 -15.49
N ASP A 87 -4.89 -20.60 -14.77
CA ASP A 87 -5.93 -21.49 -15.28
C ASP A 87 -7.27 -20.75 -15.56
N GLU A 88 -7.53 -19.61 -14.92
CA GLU A 88 -8.75 -18.80 -15.15
C GLU A 88 -8.55 -17.67 -16.17
N PHE A 89 -7.41 -16.96 -16.11
CA PHE A 89 -7.21 -15.68 -16.82
C PHE A 89 -6.09 -15.69 -17.86
N GLU A 90 -5.31 -16.77 -17.97
CA GLU A 90 -4.25 -16.91 -18.98
C GLU A 90 -4.48 -18.16 -19.84
N THR A 91 -5.71 -18.48 -20.20
CA THR A 91 -5.98 -19.66 -21.06
C THR A 91 -5.94 -19.34 -22.55
N GLU A 92 -6.33 -18.13 -22.94
CA GLU A 92 -6.45 -17.68 -24.33
C GLU A 92 -5.98 -16.22 -24.51
N ASN A 93 -5.81 -15.80 -25.76
CA ASN A 93 -5.52 -14.39 -26.07
C ASN A 93 -6.71 -13.49 -25.68
N ASN A 94 -6.44 -12.24 -25.34
CA ASN A 94 -7.46 -11.21 -25.12
C ASN A 94 -8.50 -11.58 -24.06
N GLN A 95 -8.04 -12.06 -22.90
CA GLN A 95 -8.89 -12.29 -21.72
C GLN A 95 -8.96 -11.07 -20.82
N TYR A 96 -10.18 -10.75 -20.38
CA TYR A 96 -10.46 -9.54 -19.62
C TYR A 96 -11.40 -9.79 -18.46
N ILE A 97 -11.30 -8.91 -17.46
CA ILE A 97 -12.30 -8.75 -16.42
C ILE A 97 -13.05 -7.44 -16.63
N ARG A 98 -14.37 -7.47 -16.48
CA ARG A 98 -15.20 -6.28 -16.45
C ARG A 98 -15.31 -5.77 -15.02
N LEU A 99 -14.89 -4.53 -14.79
CA LEU A 99 -15.05 -3.83 -13.52
C LEU A 99 -16.06 -2.69 -13.67
N THR A 100 -17.00 -2.60 -12.71
CA THR A 100 -18.01 -1.54 -12.64
C THR A 100 -17.80 -0.72 -11.37
N LEU A 101 -17.52 0.58 -11.56
CA LEU A 101 -17.36 1.56 -10.49
C LEU A 101 -18.53 2.54 -10.46
N ARG A 102 -18.88 3.01 -9.27
CA ARG A 102 -19.92 4.04 -9.11
C ARG A 102 -19.32 5.42 -9.34
N ASN A 103 -19.91 6.23 -10.22
CA ASN A 103 -19.32 7.50 -10.65
C ASN A 103 -19.18 8.49 -9.48
N LYS A 104 -20.16 8.52 -8.58
CA LYS A 104 -20.13 9.38 -7.38
C LYS A 104 -19.00 9.04 -6.40
N ASP A 105 -18.49 7.80 -6.46
CA ASP A 105 -17.39 7.36 -5.60
C ASP A 105 -16.04 7.79 -6.21
N ILE A 106 -16.00 8.15 -7.50
CA ILE A 106 -14.82 8.65 -8.20
C ILE A 106 -14.72 10.18 -8.10
N ILE A 107 -15.83 10.89 -8.34
CA ILE A 107 -15.91 12.36 -8.33
C ILE A 107 -17.14 12.83 -7.56
N ALA A 108 -16.95 13.84 -6.69
CA ALA A 108 -18.03 14.41 -5.88
C ALA A 108 -18.88 15.44 -6.64
N ASP A 109 -18.27 16.17 -7.57
CA ASP A 109 -18.91 17.24 -8.36
C ASP A 109 -19.85 16.73 -9.47
N GLN A 110 -19.85 15.40 -9.71
CA GLN A 110 -20.59 14.73 -10.78
C GLN A 110 -20.27 15.27 -12.20
N ASN A 111 -19.12 15.93 -12.37
CA ASN A 111 -18.70 16.43 -13.68
C ASN A 111 -18.28 15.28 -14.60
N ILE A 112 -19.20 14.88 -15.48
CA ILE A 112 -19.02 13.75 -16.41
C ILE A 112 -17.83 13.99 -17.36
N SER A 113 -17.51 15.25 -17.72
CA SER A 113 -16.37 15.55 -18.59
C SER A 113 -15.04 15.16 -17.92
N HIS A 114 -14.87 15.51 -16.64
CA HIS A 114 -13.69 15.11 -15.86
C HIS A 114 -13.57 13.59 -15.78
N LEU A 115 -14.69 12.89 -15.59
CA LEU A 115 -14.72 11.43 -15.55
C LEU A 115 -14.30 10.82 -16.90
N LYS A 116 -14.88 11.30 -18.00
CA LYS A 116 -14.58 10.84 -19.36
C LYS A 116 -13.11 11.09 -19.72
N ASN A 117 -12.57 12.26 -19.39
CA ASN A 117 -11.16 12.57 -19.62
C ASN A 117 -10.23 11.68 -18.80
N ALA A 118 -10.59 11.39 -17.55
CA ALA A 118 -9.83 10.50 -16.70
C ALA A 118 -9.76 9.07 -17.25
N PHE A 119 -10.89 8.54 -17.72
CA PHE A 119 -10.93 7.24 -18.39
C PHE A 119 -10.21 7.24 -19.74
N LYS A 120 -10.37 8.30 -20.56
CA LYS A 120 -9.64 8.47 -21.81
C LYS A 120 -8.13 8.41 -21.59
N PHE A 121 -7.63 9.14 -20.58
CA PHE A 121 -6.22 9.06 -20.18
C PHE A 121 -5.81 7.61 -19.85
N LEU A 122 -6.57 6.91 -19.00
CA LEU A 122 -6.24 5.54 -18.58
C LEU A 122 -6.29 4.50 -19.71
N VAL A 123 -7.07 4.77 -20.76
CA VAL A 123 -7.11 3.94 -21.98
C VAL A 123 -5.87 4.15 -22.82
N GLN A 124 -5.45 5.41 -23.01
CA GLN A 124 -4.34 5.78 -23.91
C GLN A 124 -2.97 5.61 -23.25
N TYR A 125 -2.89 5.87 -21.95
CA TYR A 125 -1.63 5.83 -21.22
C TYR A 125 -1.12 4.40 -21.08
N LYS A 126 0.11 4.17 -21.56
CA LYS A 126 0.73 2.84 -21.67
C LYS A 126 -0.16 1.85 -22.42
N GLN A 127 -0.85 2.30 -23.46
CA GLN A 127 -1.50 1.40 -24.41
C GLN A 127 -0.44 0.81 -25.34
N ASP A 128 -0.25 -0.51 -25.25
CA ASP A 128 0.68 -1.23 -26.12
C ASP A 128 0.27 -2.72 -26.20
N TRP A 129 1.02 -3.49 -27.00
CA TRP A 129 1.00 -4.95 -26.97
C TRP A 129 1.77 -5.46 -25.75
N TYR A 130 1.07 -6.22 -24.91
CA TYR A 130 1.64 -6.89 -23.76
C TYR A 130 1.60 -8.40 -23.97
N GLU A 131 2.68 -9.07 -23.59
CA GLU A 131 2.79 -10.52 -23.65
C GLU A 131 2.80 -11.11 -22.23
N SER A 132 2.10 -12.24 -22.06
CA SER A 132 2.24 -13.10 -20.89
C SER A 132 2.37 -14.56 -21.32
N VAL A 133 2.94 -15.40 -20.46
CA VAL A 133 3.09 -16.84 -20.71
C VAL A 133 2.19 -17.58 -19.75
N ASN A 134 1.38 -18.49 -20.27
CA ASN A 134 0.47 -19.27 -19.45
C ASN A 134 1.09 -20.55 -18.87
N SER A 135 0.30 -21.27 -18.07
CA SER A 135 0.71 -22.52 -17.42
C SER A 135 1.13 -23.63 -18.41
N ASN A 136 0.74 -23.53 -19.68
CA ASN A 136 1.12 -24.45 -20.76
C ASN A 136 2.34 -23.97 -21.57
N GLY A 137 2.97 -22.85 -21.20
CA GLY A 137 4.14 -22.28 -21.89
C GLY A 137 3.80 -21.53 -23.19
N LYS A 138 2.51 -21.26 -23.47
CA LYS A 138 2.09 -20.50 -24.64
C LYS A 138 2.15 -19.00 -24.36
N THR A 139 2.78 -18.25 -25.26
CA THR A 139 2.76 -16.78 -25.25
C THR A 139 1.39 -16.27 -25.68
N LEU A 140 0.82 -15.39 -24.87
CA LEU A 140 -0.46 -14.73 -25.07
C LEU A 140 -0.23 -13.24 -25.27
N GLY A 141 -0.70 -12.72 -26.39
CA GLY A 141 -0.64 -11.28 -26.69
C GLY A 141 -1.95 -10.60 -26.34
N THR A 142 -1.87 -9.46 -25.66
CA THR A 142 -3.03 -8.60 -25.39
C THR A 142 -2.69 -7.14 -25.65
N PHE A 143 -3.48 -6.48 -26.49
CA PHE A 143 -3.35 -5.05 -26.75
C PHE A 143 -4.23 -4.24 -25.78
N GLY A 144 -3.65 -3.24 -25.11
CA GLY A 144 -4.43 -2.28 -24.33
C GLY A 144 -3.74 -1.68 -23.11
N GLY A 145 -4.23 -0.50 -22.67
CA GLY A 145 -3.81 0.12 -21.41
C GLY A 145 -4.44 -0.54 -20.18
N LEU A 146 -4.23 0.08 -19.01
CA LEU A 146 -4.80 -0.39 -17.73
C LEU A 146 -6.32 -0.53 -17.78
N VAL A 147 -6.98 0.36 -18.53
CA VAL A 147 -8.42 0.37 -18.73
C VAL A 147 -8.71 0.25 -20.22
N LEU A 148 -9.74 -0.52 -20.56
CA LEU A 148 -10.24 -0.67 -21.93
C LEU A 148 -11.75 -0.46 -21.98
N MET A 149 -12.23 0.08 -23.10
CA MET A 149 -13.66 0.22 -23.42
C MET A 149 -14.53 0.79 -22.28
N PRO A 150 -14.18 1.94 -21.68
CA PRO A 150 -15.00 2.54 -20.65
C PRO A 150 -16.39 2.89 -21.20
N THR A 151 -17.42 2.38 -20.54
CA THR A 151 -18.83 2.54 -20.90
C THR A 151 -19.57 3.21 -19.75
N TYR A 152 -20.05 4.43 -19.98
CA TYR A 152 -20.88 5.15 -19.04
C TYR A 152 -22.29 4.57 -19.05
N GLU A 153 -22.77 4.11 -17.89
CA GLU A 153 -24.11 3.54 -17.72
C GLU A 153 -25.08 4.60 -17.17
N GLU A 154 -26.32 4.61 -17.67
CA GLU A 154 -27.37 5.58 -17.29
C GLU A 154 -27.62 5.68 -15.77
N LYS A 155 -27.32 4.62 -15.02
CA LYS A 155 -27.52 4.54 -13.55
C LYS A 155 -26.38 5.19 -12.73
N GLY A 156 -25.50 5.97 -13.37
CA GLY A 156 -24.39 6.64 -12.69
C GLY A 156 -23.23 5.70 -12.32
N TYR A 157 -23.00 4.70 -13.17
CA TYR A 157 -21.86 3.80 -13.10
C TYR A 157 -21.01 3.93 -14.35
N THR A 158 -19.75 3.52 -14.27
CA THR A 158 -18.89 3.30 -15.42
C THR A 158 -18.34 1.88 -15.34
N SER A 159 -18.59 1.11 -16.39
CA SER A 159 -18.01 -0.22 -16.58
C SER A 159 -16.83 -0.14 -17.55
N PHE A 160 -15.80 -0.93 -17.33
CA PHE A 160 -14.65 -1.02 -18.22
C PHE A 160 -13.96 -2.38 -18.08
N LEU A 161 -13.06 -2.67 -19.01
CA LEU A 161 -12.29 -3.91 -19.03
C LEU A 161 -10.88 -3.69 -18.49
N ILE A 162 -10.33 -4.68 -17.82
CA ILE A 162 -8.91 -4.79 -17.45
C ILE A 162 -8.41 -6.11 -18.03
N SER A 163 -7.29 -6.09 -18.77
CA SER A 163 -6.70 -7.31 -19.33
C SER A 163 -6.13 -8.22 -18.24
N SER A 164 -6.01 -9.52 -18.53
CA SER A 164 -5.32 -10.47 -17.66
C SER A 164 -3.89 -10.02 -17.32
N TYR A 165 -3.17 -9.43 -18.28
CA TYR A 165 -1.85 -8.83 -18.05
C TYR A 165 -1.86 -7.78 -16.92
N TRP A 166 -2.70 -6.74 -17.04
CA TRP A 166 -2.79 -5.69 -16.02
C TRP A 166 -3.38 -6.20 -14.72
N LEU A 167 -4.31 -7.15 -14.79
CA LEU A 167 -4.89 -7.82 -13.64
C LEU A 167 -3.82 -8.57 -12.84
N LYS A 168 -2.94 -9.34 -13.51
CA LYS A 168 -1.81 -10.03 -12.88
C LYS A 168 -0.93 -9.02 -12.15
N LYS A 169 -0.55 -7.92 -12.80
CA LYS A 169 0.25 -6.83 -12.20
C LYS A 169 -0.40 -6.17 -10.97
N ILE A 170 -1.72 -6.10 -10.91
CA ILE A 170 -2.47 -5.59 -9.75
C ILE A 170 -2.52 -6.63 -8.63
N LEU A 171 -2.78 -7.89 -8.95
CA LEU A 171 -3.01 -8.97 -7.97
C LEU A 171 -1.72 -9.55 -7.40
N THR A 172 -0.63 -9.62 -8.16
CA THR A 172 0.66 -10.14 -7.69
C THR A 172 1.42 -9.07 -6.90
N ILE A 173 1.55 -9.26 -5.59
CA ILE A 173 2.12 -8.27 -4.66
C ILE A 173 3.33 -8.80 -3.86
N ASP A 174 4.43 -9.13 -4.55
CA ASP A 174 5.69 -9.55 -3.91
C ASP A 174 6.09 -8.60 -2.76
N THR A 175 5.99 -7.31 -3.04
CA THR A 175 6.05 -6.24 -2.04
C THR A 175 4.98 -5.21 -2.33
N TYR A 176 4.41 -4.64 -1.26
CA TYR A 176 3.34 -3.66 -1.36
C TYR A 176 3.46 -2.62 -0.25
N GLU A 177 2.90 -1.46 -0.49
CA GLU A 177 2.68 -0.44 0.53
C GLU A 177 1.18 -0.32 0.84
N LEU A 178 0.89 0.03 2.09
CA LEU A 178 -0.47 0.23 2.57
C LEU A 178 -0.81 1.73 2.45
N PHE A 179 -2.02 2.04 1.99
CA PHE A 179 -2.52 3.41 1.89
C PHE A 179 -3.94 3.50 2.42
N LEU A 180 -4.34 4.67 2.91
CA LEU A 180 -5.75 4.95 3.17
C LEU A 180 -6.42 5.26 1.83
N LEU A 181 -7.53 4.59 1.55
CA LEU A 181 -8.28 4.82 0.32
C LEU A 181 -8.68 6.29 0.20
N LYS A 182 -9.15 6.87 1.31
CA LYS A 182 -9.67 8.24 1.40
C LYS A 182 -8.62 9.31 1.08
N THR A 183 -7.32 9.04 1.24
CA THR A 183 -6.27 10.04 0.99
C THR A 183 -6.31 10.58 -0.44
N ALA A 184 -6.59 9.73 -1.45
CA ALA A 184 -6.73 10.18 -2.85
C ALA A 184 -7.98 11.03 -3.11
N PHE A 185 -8.94 11.05 -2.18
CA PHE A 185 -10.17 11.83 -2.25
C PHE A 185 -10.06 13.13 -1.46
N ASP A 186 -9.37 13.09 -0.32
CA ASP A 186 -9.14 14.25 0.54
C ASP A 186 -8.03 15.19 0.01
N ILE A 187 -7.09 14.67 -0.80
CA ILE A 187 -6.06 15.46 -1.47
C ILE A 187 -6.41 15.66 -2.95
N SER A 188 -6.47 16.91 -3.39
CA SER A 188 -6.86 17.28 -4.76
C SER A 188 -5.72 17.27 -5.77
N SER A 189 -4.46 17.32 -5.32
CA SER A 189 -3.28 17.35 -6.19
C SER A 189 -2.79 15.94 -6.51
N ALA A 190 -2.73 15.60 -7.79
CA ALA A 190 -2.13 14.35 -8.25
C ALA A 190 -0.64 14.26 -7.88
N LYS A 191 0.10 15.37 -7.94
CA LYS A 191 1.51 15.43 -7.55
C LYS A 191 1.72 15.10 -6.08
N ASP A 192 0.81 15.55 -5.21
CA ASP A 192 0.87 15.27 -3.77
C ASP A 192 0.66 13.77 -3.50
N ILE A 193 -0.27 13.14 -4.23
CA ILE A 193 -0.49 11.69 -4.15
C ILE A 193 0.69 10.91 -4.72
N LEU A 194 1.24 11.31 -5.86
CA LEU A 194 2.43 10.67 -6.44
C LEU A 194 3.64 10.79 -5.51
N PHE A 195 3.81 11.93 -4.82
CA PHE A 195 4.83 12.08 -3.79
C PHE A 195 4.59 11.13 -2.63
N LEU A 196 3.34 10.95 -2.16
CA LEU A 196 3.02 9.98 -1.10
C LEU A 196 3.35 8.54 -1.54
N LEU A 197 3.03 8.16 -2.77
CA LEU A 197 3.34 6.83 -3.31
C LEU A 197 4.85 6.61 -3.44
N TRP A 198 5.61 7.65 -3.83
CA TRP A 198 7.07 7.62 -3.81
C TRP A 198 7.62 7.52 -2.38
N LEU A 199 7.10 8.33 -1.45
CA LEU A 199 7.51 8.39 -0.05
C LEU A 199 7.35 7.04 0.64
N ALA A 200 6.31 6.28 0.30
CA ALA A 200 6.07 4.95 0.87
C ALA A 200 7.20 3.96 0.55
N ARG A 201 7.90 4.17 -0.58
CA ARG A 201 9.04 3.37 -1.01
C ARG A 201 10.38 3.86 -0.45
N VAL A 202 10.42 5.05 0.16
CA VAL A 202 11.63 5.56 0.83
C VAL A 202 11.88 4.77 2.10
N ASN A 203 13.15 4.42 2.36
CA ASN A 203 13.55 3.72 3.57
C ASN A 203 13.14 4.52 4.82
N LYS A 204 12.28 3.94 5.67
CA LYS A 204 11.66 4.65 6.81
C LYS A 204 12.66 4.88 7.95
N GLU A 205 13.74 4.10 8.00
CA GLU A 205 14.77 4.16 9.03
C GLU A 205 15.84 5.21 8.71
N LYS A 206 16.32 5.21 7.46
CA LYS A 206 17.43 6.06 6.96
C LYS A 206 16.96 7.29 6.19
N GLY A 207 15.73 7.29 5.69
CA GLY A 207 15.24 8.30 4.76
C GLY A 207 15.94 8.26 3.42
N THR A 208 15.96 9.40 2.73
CA THR A 208 16.69 9.62 1.49
C THR A 208 17.25 11.04 1.42
N THR A 209 18.28 11.24 0.63
CA THR A 209 18.81 12.56 0.25
C THR A 209 18.68 12.69 -1.26
N ILE A 210 18.08 13.78 -1.72
CA ILE A 210 17.80 14.04 -3.15
C ILE A 210 18.22 15.46 -3.50
N SER A 211 18.83 15.67 -4.67
CA SER A 211 19.14 17.02 -5.14
C SER A 211 17.88 17.78 -5.52
N LEU A 212 17.94 19.11 -5.48
CA LEU A 212 16.86 19.98 -5.94
C LEU A 212 16.44 19.63 -7.38
N ASP A 213 17.41 19.46 -8.28
CA ASP A 213 17.17 19.20 -9.70
C ASP A 213 16.46 17.86 -9.91
N LEU A 214 16.91 16.81 -9.24
CA LEU A 214 16.27 15.51 -9.34
C LEU A 214 14.86 15.53 -8.73
N LEU A 215 14.64 16.28 -7.65
CA LEU A 215 13.31 16.42 -7.06
C LEU A 215 12.36 17.21 -7.97
N ASN A 216 12.87 18.27 -8.62
CA ASN A 216 12.16 19.05 -9.63
C ASN A 216 11.77 18.18 -10.83
N GLN A 217 12.73 17.47 -11.41
CA GLN A 217 12.52 16.54 -12.51
C GLN A 217 11.50 15.46 -12.13
N ARG A 218 11.70 14.82 -10.97
CA ARG A 218 10.88 13.70 -10.51
C ARG A 218 9.41 14.06 -10.36
N PHE A 219 9.09 15.24 -9.85
CA PHE A 219 7.69 15.63 -9.64
C PHE A 219 7.19 16.67 -10.64
N LYS A 220 7.98 16.92 -11.69
CA LYS A 220 7.71 17.93 -12.72
C LYS A 220 7.32 19.27 -12.10
N ILE A 221 8.14 19.69 -11.14
CA ILE A 221 8.07 20.98 -10.44
C ILE A 221 9.33 21.78 -10.78
N ASN A 222 9.30 23.09 -10.55
CA ASN A 222 10.37 23.98 -11.03
C ASN A 222 10.72 25.04 -9.98
N TYR A 223 11.23 24.59 -8.84
CA TYR A 223 11.70 25.48 -7.77
C TYR A 223 13.17 25.84 -7.96
N LYS A 224 13.50 27.13 -7.82
CA LYS A 224 14.85 27.65 -8.07
C LYS A 224 15.85 27.39 -6.94
N SER A 225 15.37 27.14 -5.72
CA SER A 225 16.22 26.92 -4.56
C SER A 225 15.68 25.84 -3.62
N THR A 226 16.56 25.26 -2.81
CA THR A 226 16.15 24.31 -1.77
C THR A 226 15.28 24.97 -0.70
N LYS A 227 15.33 26.30 -0.53
CA LYS A 227 14.42 27.06 0.34
C LYS A 227 13.00 27.08 -0.23
N ASP A 228 12.86 27.42 -1.50
CA ASP A 228 11.55 27.58 -2.12
C ASP A 228 10.80 26.25 -2.17
N ILE A 229 11.47 25.17 -2.57
CA ILE A 229 10.85 23.84 -2.60
C ILE A 229 10.46 23.37 -1.19
N THR A 230 11.26 23.66 -0.15
CA THR A 230 10.88 23.27 1.21
C THR A 230 9.68 24.06 1.71
N ASP A 231 9.64 25.36 1.44
CA ASP A 231 8.66 26.26 2.03
C ASP A 231 7.33 26.26 1.28
N LEU A 232 7.37 26.12 -0.05
CA LEU A 232 6.21 26.25 -0.92
C LEU A 232 5.66 24.90 -1.41
N PHE A 233 6.46 23.83 -1.40
CA PHE A 233 6.02 22.49 -1.80
C PHE A 233 5.98 21.51 -0.62
N LEU A 234 7.15 21.24 -0.01
CA LEU A 234 7.26 20.16 0.98
C LEU A 234 6.55 20.46 2.29
N ARG A 235 6.62 21.70 2.79
CA ARG A 235 5.95 22.09 4.04
C ARG A 235 4.42 22.06 3.91
N PRO A 236 3.78 22.63 2.87
CA PRO A 236 2.35 22.45 2.63
C PRO A 236 1.95 20.99 2.42
N LEU A 237 2.75 20.23 1.68
CA LEU A 237 2.50 18.81 1.44
C LEU A 237 2.54 18.01 2.74
N ARG A 238 3.55 18.23 3.60
CA ARG A 238 3.64 17.59 4.92
C ARG A 238 2.39 17.85 5.75
N LYS A 239 1.92 19.10 5.82
CA LYS A 239 0.69 19.46 6.55
C LYS A 239 -0.53 18.69 6.03
N LYS A 240 -0.68 18.56 4.71
CA LYS A 240 -1.75 17.74 4.10
C LYS A 240 -1.62 16.27 4.47
N LEU A 241 -0.42 15.70 4.39
CA LEU A 241 -0.19 14.30 4.73
C LEU A 241 -0.40 14.03 6.22
N ASP A 242 -0.01 14.95 7.11
CA ASP A 242 -0.30 14.86 8.54
C ASP A 242 -1.81 14.86 8.84
N GLN A 243 -2.61 15.49 7.98
CA GLN A 243 -4.06 15.54 8.14
C GLN A 243 -4.78 14.32 7.53
N TYR A 244 -4.30 13.82 6.38
CA TYR A 244 -5.06 12.88 5.55
C TYR A 244 -4.37 11.52 5.31
N SER A 245 -3.19 11.30 5.90
CA SER A 245 -2.40 10.08 5.71
C SER A 245 -1.75 9.64 7.04
N PHE A 246 -1.62 8.33 7.24
CA PHE A 246 -0.81 7.81 8.35
C PHE A 246 0.68 7.80 7.99
N LEU A 247 1.05 8.08 6.74
CA LEU A 247 2.43 8.23 6.29
C LEU A 247 2.68 9.70 5.94
N SER A 248 3.68 10.28 6.58
CA SER A 248 4.15 11.65 6.35
C SER A 248 5.67 11.69 6.43
N PHE A 249 6.27 12.88 6.45
CA PHE A 249 7.72 13.03 6.38
C PHE A 249 8.23 14.31 7.04
N ASN A 250 9.44 14.22 7.60
CA ASN A 250 10.24 15.40 7.92
C ASN A 250 11.18 15.71 6.76
N HIS A 251 11.58 16.97 6.65
CA HIS A 251 12.56 17.39 5.67
C HIS A 251 13.56 18.37 6.26
N SER A 252 14.77 18.38 5.72
CA SER A 252 15.80 19.37 6.01
C SER A 252 16.63 19.67 4.76
N ARG A 253 17.35 20.79 4.77
CA ARG A 253 18.20 21.23 3.67
C ARG A 253 19.65 20.93 4.00
N LYS A 254 20.41 20.46 3.01
CA LYS A 254 21.86 20.25 3.07
C LYS A 254 22.50 20.74 1.77
N GLY A 255 22.78 22.05 1.70
CA GLY A 255 23.23 22.70 0.46
C GLY A 255 22.16 22.63 -0.63
N ASN A 256 22.53 22.09 -1.81
CA ASN A 256 21.60 21.83 -2.92
C ASN A 256 20.78 20.54 -2.75
N ASN A 257 20.94 19.82 -1.64
CA ASN A 257 20.21 18.60 -1.37
C ASN A 257 19.10 18.81 -0.34
N ILE A 258 18.05 18.02 -0.46
CA ILE A 258 16.95 17.90 0.49
C ILE A 258 17.01 16.51 1.10
N VAL A 259 17.01 16.43 2.43
CA VAL A 259 16.85 15.18 3.17
C VAL A 259 15.37 14.97 3.44
N ILE A 260 14.84 13.79 3.12
CA ILE A 260 13.44 13.39 3.38
C ILE A 260 13.45 12.19 4.33
N MET A 261 12.79 12.33 5.47
CA MET A 261 12.69 11.31 6.52
C MET A 261 11.24 10.91 6.73
N PRO A 262 10.77 9.76 6.20
CA PRO A 262 9.41 9.29 6.42
C PRO A 262 9.12 9.03 7.90
N TYR A 263 7.88 9.22 8.32
CA TYR A 263 7.37 8.76 9.61
C TYR A 263 5.93 8.32 9.52
N THR A 264 5.54 7.43 10.45
CA THR A 264 4.14 7.08 10.66
C THR A 264 3.50 8.11 11.58
N ASN A 265 2.45 8.77 11.11
CA ASN A 265 1.69 9.76 11.85
C ASN A 265 0.70 9.07 12.80
N SER A 266 1.02 9.05 14.10
CA SER A 266 0.16 8.48 15.13
C SER A 266 -0.96 9.41 15.60
N SER A 267 -0.96 10.69 15.20
CA SER A 267 -2.01 11.64 15.59
C SER A 267 -3.24 11.57 14.70
N LEU A 268 -3.15 10.91 13.54
CA LEU A 268 -4.29 10.71 12.65
C LEU A 268 -5.40 9.93 13.36
N LYS A 269 -6.60 10.50 13.37
CA LYS A 269 -7.82 9.85 13.85
C LYS A 269 -8.76 9.61 12.68
N LEU A 270 -9.10 8.34 12.48
CA LEU A 270 -10.07 7.87 11.51
C LEU A 270 -11.41 7.64 12.21
N ASP A 271 -12.50 7.70 11.47
CA ASP A 271 -13.85 7.45 12.00
C ASP A 271 -14.06 5.99 12.44
N ASN A 272 -13.18 5.09 12.00
CA ASN A 272 -13.24 3.66 12.27
C ASN A 272 -12.21 3.24 13.32
N GLU A 273 -12.66 2.69 14.45
CA GLU A 273 -11.80 2.24 15.55
C GLU A 273 -10.81 1.14 15.15
N GLU A 274 -11.25 0.13 14.38
CA GLU A 274 -10.38 -0.94 13.88
C GLU A 274 -9.25 -0.36 13.00
N ALA A 275 -9.58 0.65 12.19
CA ALA A 275 -8.61 1.34 11.38
C ALA A 275 -7.62 2.16 12.22
N ASN A 276 -8.09 2.85 13.26
CA ASN A 276 -7.21 3.54 14.22
C ASN A 276 -6.25 2.56 14.91
N LEU A 277 -6.76 1.42 15.38
CA LEU A 277 -5.94 0.37 15.97
C LEU A 277 -4.89 -0.15 14.99
N LYS A 278 -5.25 -0.31 13.71
CA LYS A 278 -4.31 -0.73 12.67
C LYS A 278 -3.20 0.29 12.45
N VAL A 279 -3.51 1.59 12.39
CA VAL A 279 -2.51 2.67 12.29
C VAL A 279 -1.59 2.69 13.51
N GLU A 280 -2.15 2.56 14.72
CA GLU A 280 -1.37 2.49 15.96
C GLU A 280 -0.41 1.29 15.96
N ASN A 281 -0.86 0.13 15.48
CA ASN A 281 -0.02 -1.06 15.37
C ASN A 281 1.14 -0.86 14.38
N ILE A 282 0.88 -0.24 13.22
CA ILE A 282 1.92 0.11 12.24
C ILE A 282 2.95 1.05 12.88
N TYR A 283 2.49 2.08 13.59
CA TYR A 283 3.36 3.01 14.30
C TYR A 283 4.24 2.30 15.34
N LYS A 284 3.67 1.48 16.22
CA LYS A 284 4.40 0.75 17.26
C LYS A 284 5.44 -0.19 16.67
N LEU A 285 5.08 -0.92 15.61
CA LEU A 285 6.00 -1.81 14.91
C LEU A 285 7.18 -1.05 14.30
N HIS A 286 6.94 0.07 13.61
CA HIS A 286 8.01 0.92 13.09
C HIS A 286 8.89 1.49 14.19
N TYR A 287 8.29 1.94 15.30
CA TYR A 287 9.03 2.45 16.45
C TYR A 287 9.98 1.38 17.02
N LEU A 288 9.49 0.17 17.28
CA LEU A 288 10.29 -0.92 17.80
C LEU A 288 11.39 -1.33 16.80
N LYS A 289 11.04 -1.43 15.52
CA LYS A 289 11.99 -1.76 14.45
C LYS A 289 13.15 -0.78 14.41
N LYS A 290 12.86 0.53 14.40
CA LYS A 290 13.87 1.59 14.33
C LYS A 290 14.70 1.66 15.60
N ARG A 291 14.06 1.57 16.77
CA ARG A 291 14.73 1.73 18.07
C ARG A 291 15.65 0.57 18.42
N HIS A 292 15.31 -0.64 17.97
CA HIS A 292 16.02 -1.88 18.28
C HIS A 292 16.65 -2.54 17.05
N GLY A 293 16.75 -1.84 15.91
CA GLY A 293 17.44 -2.37 14.72
C GLY A 293 16.87 -3.69 14.21
N LEU A 294 15.55 -3.91 14.34
CA LEU A 294 14.94 -5.18 13.94
C LEU A 294 14.93 -5.28 12.41
N SER A 295 15.45 -6.39 11.89
CA SER A 295 15.54 -6.62 10.45
C SER A 295 15.42 -8.11 10.12
N GLY A 296 15.21 -8.39 8.83
CA GLY A 296 15.11 -9.75 8.29
C GLY A 296 13.95 -10.57 8.89
N ASP A 297 14.13 -11.88 8.88
CA ASP A 297 13.11 -12.86 9.26
C ASP A 297 12.62 -12.71 10.71
N PHE A 298 13.48 -12.26 11.62
CA PHE A 298 13.10 -12.02 13.01
C PHE A 298 12.03 -10.94 13.13
N PHE A 299 12.16 -9.84 12.38
CA PHE A 299 11.15 -8.79 12.39
C PHE A 299 9.85 -9.25 11.74
N GLU A 300 9.91 -10.00 10.64
CA GLU A 300 8.68 -10.49 9.99
C GLU A 300 7.95 -11.52 10.86
N LYS A 301 8.65 -12.42 11.55
CA LYS A 301 8.04 -13.33 12.55
C LYS A 301 7.39 -12.55 13.70
N PHE A 302 8.13 -11.60 14.29
CA PHE A 302 7.61 -10.74 15.36
C PHE A 302 6.36 -9.97 14.92
N LYS A 303 6.39 -9.39 13.72
CA LYS A 303 5.29 -8.65 13.11
C LYS A 303 4.06 -9.53 12.86
N ILE A 304 4.24 -10.79 12.46
CA ILE A 304 3.13 -11.74 12.32
C ILE A 304 2.46 -11.94 13.68
N VAL A 305 3.23 -12.30 14.72
CA VAL A 305 2.69 -12.53 16.07
C VAL A 305 2.01 -11.29 16.64
N TYR A 306 2.64 -10.12 16.46
CA TYR A 306 2.09 -8.84 16.90
C TYR A 306 0.77 -8.49 16.23
N ASN A 307 0.60 -8.83 14.95
CA ASN A 307 -0.62 -8.52 14.18
C ASN A 307 -1.69 -9.60 14.23
N GLN A 308 -1.46 -10.73 14.91
CA GLN A 308 -2.51 -11.73 15.14
C GLN A 308 -3.74 -11.08 15.79
N LYS A 309 -4.94 -11.58 15.45
CA LYS A 309 -6.22 -11.07 15.96
C LYS A 309 -6.37 -11.22 17.49
N ASN A 310 -5.49 -11.97 18.14
CA ASN A 310 -5.50 -12.12 19.59
C ASN A 310 -5.06 -10.82 20.28
N VAL A 311 -6.02 -10.08 20.81
CA VAL A 311 -5.81 -8.82 21.55
C VAL A 311 -4.88 -9.01 22.75
N ASN A 312 -4.85 -10.22 23.34
CA ASN A 312 -4.00 -10.51 24.48
C ASN A 312 -2.52 -10.52 24.09
N ASN A 313 -2.15 -10.93 22.88
CA ASN A 313 -0.76 -10.91 22.42
C ASN A 313 -0.16 -9.51 22.50
N LYS A 314 -0.91 -8.51 22.03
CA LYS A 314 -0.46 -7.11 22.01
C LYS A 314 -0.31 -6.54 23.42
N LYS A 315 -1.27 -6.84 24.30
CA LYS A 315 -1.22 -6.45 25.71
C LYS A 315 -0.01 -7.06 26.40
N GLU A 316 0.24 -8.35 26.21
CA GLU A 316 1.38 -9.05 26.80
C GLU A 316 2.72 -8.52 26.28
N ILE A 317 2.85 -8.27 24.97
CA ILE A 317 4.06 -7.67 24.39
C ILE A 317 4.27 -6.25 24.94
N SER A 318 3.22 -5.44 25.08
CA SER A 318 3.33 -4.09 25.65
C SER A 318 3.77 -4.12 27.11
N LEU A 319 3.16 -5.00 27.92
CA LEU A 319 3.53 -5.20 29.32
C LEU A 319 4.97 -5.70 29.46
N ALA A 320 5.40 -6.62 28.59
CA ALA A 320 6.77 -7.11 28.56
C ALA A 320 7.78 -5.99 28.23
N TYR A 321 7.46 -5.13 27.27
CA TYR A 321 8.31 -3.98 26.94
C TYR A 321 8.40 -2.97 28.09
N ASP A 322 7.33 -2.76 28.85
CA ASP A 322 7.37 -1.92 30.04
C ASP A 322 8.12 -2.59 31.21
N SER A 323 8.00 -3.90 31.39
CA SER A 323 8.84 -4.66 32.31
C SER A 323 10.33 -4.54 31.95
N LEU A 324 10.68 -4.66 30.67
CA LEU A 324 12.05 -4.48 30.19
C LEU A 324 12.58 -3.07 30.50
N LYS A 325 11.77 -2.02 30.29
CA LYS A 325 12.15 -0.64 30.69
C LYS A 325 12.42 -0.54 32.19
N LYS A 326 11.58 -1.17 33.02
CA LYS A 326 11.75 -1.16 34.48
C LYS A 326 13.04 -1.88 34.87
N GLU A 327 13.26 -3.09 34.36
CA GLU A 327 14.47 -3.89 34.61
C GLU A 327 15.75 -3.11 34.23
N CYS A 328 15.75 -2.46 33.06
CA CYS A 328 16.86 -1.63 32.60
C CYS A 328 17.15 -0.42 33.53
N ARG A 329 16.12 0.14 34.17
CA ARG A 329 16.27 1.25 35.12
C ARG A 329 16.79 0.79 36.48
N THR A 330 16.45 -0.42 36.91
CA THR A 330 16.75 -0.95 38.25
C THR A 330 18.03 -1.79 38.30
N ASN A 331 18.49 -2.34 37.18
CA ASN A 331 19.73 -3.12 37.14
C ASN A 331 20.96 -2.26 37.46
N LYS A 332 21.93 -2.85 38.18
CA LYS A 332 23.17 -2.17 38.61
C LYS A 332 23.95 -1.55 37.44
N ASP A 333 23.91 -2.18 36.26
CA ASP A 333 24.60 -1.70 35.05
C ASP A 333 23.82 -0.61 34.28
N LYS A 334 22.59 -0.27 34.69
CA LYS A 334 21.70 0.75 34.09
C LYS A 334 21.69 0.79 32.55
N LYS A 335 21.75 -0.38 31.91
CA LYS A 335 21.75 -0.48 30.44
C LYS A 335 20.48 0.16 29.90
N SER A 336 20.59 1.06 28.93
CA SER A 336 19.42 1.60 28.23
C SER A 336 18.67 0.45 27.55
N VAL A 337 17.35 0.54 27.43
CA VAL A 337 16.56 -0.43 26.65
C VAL A 337 17.04 -0.51 25.20
N THR A 338 17.60 0.59 24.67
CA THR A 338 18.20 0.64 23.33
C THR A 338 19.54 -0.09 23.22
N PHE A 339 20.11 -0.58 24.32
CA PHE A 339 21.28 -1.44 24.30
C PHE A 339 20.98 -2.76 23.59
N TYR A 340 19.78 -3.31 23.81
CA TYR A 340 19.34 -4.52 23.15
C TYR A 340 18.91 -4.20 21.71
N GLN A 341 19.58 -4.83 20.75
CA GLN A 341 19.38 -4.67 19.32
C GLN A 341 19.11 -6.02 18.65
N GLY A 342 18.43 -6.02 17.50
CA GLY A 342 18.17 -7.19 16.69
C GLY A 342 17.59 -8.35 17.47
N LYS A 343 18.24 -9.52 17.37
CA LYS A 343 17.84 -10.76 18.03
C LYS A 343 17.87 -10.63 19.56
N ASP A 344 18.85 -9.92 20.12
CA ASP A 344 18.99 -9.77 21.57
C ASP A 344 17.80 -9.04 22.18
N PHE A 345 17.27 -8.04 21.48
CA PHE A 345 16.02 -7.37 21.88
C PHE A 345 14.85 -8.34 21.92
N ILE A 346 14.67 -9.16 20.89
CA ILE A 346 13.55 -10.11 20.82
C ILE A 346 13.68 -11.17 21.92
N ASN A 347 14.89 -11.68 22.17
CA ASN A 347 15.15 -12.65 23.24
C ASN A 347 14.80 -12.04 24.60
N LYS A 348 15.29 -10.83 24.88
CA LYS A 348 15.03 -10.16 26.15
C LYS A 348 13.54 -9.84 26.33
N LEU A 349 12.86 -9.47 25.25
CA LEU A 349 11.42 -9.25 25.26
C LEU A 349 10.65 -10.56 25.55
N GLN A 350 11.07 -11.69 24.98
CA GLN A 350 10.50 -13.02 25.26
C GLN A 350 10.69 -13.43 26.72
N GLU A 351 11.86 -13.17 27.32
CA GLU A 351 12.11 -13.39 28.76
C GLU A 351 11.12 -12.59 29.61
N CYS A 352 10.92 -11.30 29.29
CA CYS A 352 9.95 -10.47 29.99
C CYS A 352 8.51 -10.98 29.82
N ILE A 353 8.14 -11.51 28.66
CA ILE A 353 6.83 -12.14 28.44
C ILE A 353 6.66 -13.35 29.37
N ILE A 354 7.64 -14.25 29.40
CA ILE A 354 7.60 -15.46 30.24
C ILE A 354 7.53 -15.08 31.72
N SER A 355 8.36 -14.13 32.17
CA SER A 355 8.37 -13.65 33.56
C SER A 355 7.07 -12.97 33.97
N ASN A 356 6.42 -12.24 33.06
CA ASN A 356 5.13 -11.63 33.33
C ASN A 356 4.02 -12.70 33.36
N TYR A 357 4.10 -13.72 32.50
CA TYR A 357 3.13 -14.81 32.45
C TYR A 357 3.21 -15.74 33.67
N SER A 358 4.41 -16.02 34.17
CA SER A 358 4.62 -16.90 35.34
C SER A 358 4.02 -16.37 36.64
N LYS A 359 3.62 -15.11 36.67
CA LYS A 359 2.98 -14.44 37.80
C LYS A 359 1.44 -14.51 37.74
N LYS A 360 0.87 -15.06 36.67
CA LYS A 360 -0.58 -15.18 36.50
C LYS A 360 -1.11 -16.47 37.17
N ASP A 361 -2.33 -16.41 37.68
CA ASP A 361 -2.95 -17.53 38.40
C ASP A 361 -3.03 -18.83 37.57
N GLY A 362 -3.25 -18.72 36.25
CA GLY A 362 -3.31 -19.86 35.32
C GLY A 362 -1.96 -20.45 34.88
N TYR A 363 -0.83 -19.96 35.39
CA TYR A 363 0.49 -20.48 35.01
C TYR A 363 0.68 -21.95 35.40
N LYS A 364 0.14 -22.36 36.54
CA LYS A 364 0.26 -23.75 37.03
C LYS A 364 -0.42 -24.75 36.09
N ASP A 365 -1.55 -24.36 35.52
CA ASP A 365 -2.35 -25.22 34.64
C ASP A 365 -1.82 -25.23 33.20
N LEU A 366 -1.20 -24.13 32.75
CA LEU A 366 -0.65 -23.99 31.40
C LEU A 366 0.71 -23.28 31.40
N PRO A 367 1.80 -23.93 31.83
CA PRO A 367 3.10 -23.28 32.02
C PRO A 367 3.72 -22.70 30.74
N ASN A 368 3.30 -23.21 29.57
CA ASN A 368 3.75 -22.77 28.25
C ASN A 368 2.69 -21.94 27.48
N GLY A 369 1.68 -21.41 28.17
CA GLY A 369 0.59 -20.64 27.55
C GLY A 369 0.93 -19.18 27.24
N TYR A 370 2.19 -18.77 27.39
CA TYR A 370 2.65 -17.43 27.07
C TYR A 370 2.77 -17.19 25.56
N VAL A 371 2.72 -15.92 25.15
CA VAL A 371 2.92 -15.54 23.75
C VAL A 371 4.36 -15.82 23.31
N LYS A 372 4.50 -16.58 22.24
CA LYS A 372 5.78 -16.93 21.63
C LYS A 372 6.08 -16.00 20.45
N ILE A 373 7.09 -15.15 20.60
CA ILE A 373 7.58 -14.23 19.57
C ILE A 373 8.89 -14.70 18.90
N ILE A 374 9.48 -15.81 19.35
CA ILE A 374 10.67 -16.47 18.77
C ILE A 374 10.36 -17.91 18.41
#